data_AF-A0A368G7P9-F1
#
_entry.id   AF-A0A368G7P9-F1
#
_cell.length_a   1.000
_cell.length_b   1.000
_cell.length_c   1.000
_cell.angle_alpha   90.00
_cell.angle_beta   90.00
_cell.angle_gamma   90.00
#
_symmetry.space_group_name_H-M   'P 1'
#
loop_
_entity.id
_entity.type
_entity.pdbx_description
1 polymer ?
#
loop_
_entity_poly.entity_id
_entity_poly.type
_entity_poly.pdbx_seq_one_letter_code
_entity_poly.pdbx_strand_id
1 'polypeptide(L)'
;MREKYAYSFWIYHMPYIRCQVFIVGLLVGYFLEKKKTIRVGHSFNMAMWVAAFVSMGLALFGLKDWISGHQWDLFPRAMYSAFGRLFWTVGLSWMVIACHYGYGGLINTVMSLRIWLPFARLSYCAYLVHLMIIVVIFGIDHGVPHYSGVCELLIRTCVPIAVLTFFAATFWSCLFELPFAKLEMKLLAGKRRIKHEEPIDANAVIEAVKTKI
;
A
#
# COMPACT_ATOMS: atom_id res chain seq x y z
N MET A 1 -8.67 1.41 31.87
CA MET A 1 -9.33 1.97 30.67
C MET A 1 -8.58 3.19 30.12
N ARG A 2 -8.34 4.24 30.91
CA ARG A 2 -7.66 5.49 30.49
C ARG A 2 -6.29 5.30 29.80
N GLU A 3 -5.46 4.37 30.28
CA GLU A 3 -4.13 4.10 29.68
C GLU A 3 -4.20 3.45 28.28
N LYS A 4 -5.19 2.59 28.02
CA LYS A 4 -5.37 1.98 26.69
C LYS A 4 -5.78 3.02 25.65
N TYR A 5 -6.66 3.95 26.02
CA TYR A 5 -7.05 5.08 25.16
C TYR A 5 -5.89 6.05 24.93
N ALA A 6 -5.09 6.31 25.96
CA ALA A 6 -3.86 7.09 25.81
C ALA A 6 -2.89 6.41 24.84
N TYR A 7 -2.68 5.10 24.95
CA TYR A 7 -1.81 4.36 24.02
C TYR A 7 -2.29 4.43 22.57
N SER A 8 -3.59 4.22 22.31
CA SER A 8 -4.14 4.36 20.95
C SER A 8 -4.03 5.80 20.43
N PHE A 9 -4.25 6.80 21.27
CA PHE A 9 -4.05 8.19 20.87
C PHE A 9 -2.57 8.45 20.53
N TRP A 10 -1.66 8.09 21.43
CA TRP A 10 -0.25 8.42 21.30
C TRP A 10 0.48 7.63 20.20
N ILE A 11 0.06 6.39 19.94
CA ILE A 11 0.73 5.52 18.98
C ILE A 11 -0.03 5.36 17.67
N TYR A 12 -1.35 5.58 17.65
CA TYR A 12 -2.15 5.35 16.44
C TYR A 12 -2.50 6.66 15.73
N HIS A 13 -2.73 7.75 16.46
CA HIS A 13 -3.17 9.01 15.85
C HIS A 13 -2.02 9.94 15.47
N MET A 14 -0.86 9.89 16.15
CA MET A 14 0.20 10.83 15.79
C MET A 14 0.92 10.47 14.49
N PRO A 15 1.18 11.46 13.63
CA PRO A 15 1.80 11.25 12.34
C PRO A 15 3.29 10.93 12.43
N TYR A 16 3.98 11.36 13.50
CA TYR A 16 5.44 11.22 13.59
C TYR A 16 5.94 9.78 13.66
N ILE A 17 5.15 8.86 14.23
CA ILE A 17 5.47 7.41 14.19
C ILE A 17 5.37 6.81 12.77
N ARG A 18 4.78 7.56 11.82
CA ARG A 18 4.66 7.18 10.40
C ARG A 18 5.73 7.83 9.52
N CYS A 19 6.42 8.88 10.00
CA CYS A 19 7.49 9.56 9.25
C CYS A 19 8.56 8.60 8.73
N GLN A 20 8.91 7.58 9.51
CA GLN A 20 9.91 6.58 9.15
C GLN A 20 9.64 5.89 7.79
N VAL A 21 8.37 5.58 7.50
CA VAL A 21 7.95 4.93 6.25
C VAL A 21 8.06 5.88 5.07
N PHE A 22 7.66 7.12 5.28
CA PHE A 22 7.75 8.17 4.26
C PHE A 22 9.20 8.49 3.89
N ILE A 23 10.10 8.53 4.88
CA ILE A 23 11.53 8.76 4.65
C ILE A 23 12.11 7.63 3.79
N VAL A 24 11.85 6.37 4.13
CA VAL A 24 12.32 5.22 3.34
C VAL A 24 11.78 5.29 1.90
N GLY A 25 10.48 5.58 1.73
CA GLY A 25 9.88 5.73 0.40
C GLY A 25 10.50 6.86 -0.41
N LEU A 26 10.77 8.02 0.22
CA LEU A 26 11.41 9.16 -0.44
C LEU A 26 12.85 8.82 -0.87
N LEU A 27 13.62 8.16 -0.01
CA LEU A 27 14.98 7.73 -0.31
C LEU A 27 15.02 6.75 -1.49
N VAL A 28 14.07 5.82 -1.53
CA VAL A 28 13.93 4.87 -2.64
C VAL A 28 13.56 5.61 -3.92
N GLY A 29 12.57 6.51 -3.89
CA GLY A 29 12.21 7.34 -5.05
C GLY A 29 13.38 8.14 -5.60
N TYR A 30 14.14 8.81 -4.71
CA TYR A 30 15.34 9.56 -5.08
C TYR A 30 16.43 8.65 -5.68
N PHE A 31 16.58 7.44 -5.13
CA PHE A 31 17.52 6.45 -5.66
C PHE A 31 17.15 6.00 -7.08
N LEU A 32 15.86 5.73 -7.34
CA LEU A 32 15.36 5.36 -8.67
C LEU A 32 15.59 6.47 -9.70
N GLU A 33 15.40 7.73 -9.31
CA GLU A 33 15.64 8.88 -10.20
C GLU A 33 17.13 9.01 -10.57
N LYS A 34 18.02 8.86 -9.59
CA LYS A 34 19.47 9.07 -9.77
C LYS A 34 20.15 7.94 -10.53
N LYS A 35 19.68 6.70 -10.39
CA LYS A 35 20.31 5.51 -11.01
C LYS A 35 19.39 4.93 -12.08
N LYS A 36 19.63 5.25 -13.35
CA LYS A 36 18.80 4.76 -14.46
C LYS A 36 19.00 3.29 -14.81
N THR A 37 20.17 2.72 -14.54
CA THR A 37 20.47 1.31 -14.81
C THR A 37 21.28 0.70 -13.67
N ILE A 38 20.88 -0.49 -13.22
CA ILE A 38 21.62 -1.29 -12.23
C ILE A 38 21.76 -2.68 -12.83
N ARG A 39 22.99 -3.20 -12.83
CA ARG A 39 23.24 -4.61 -13.14
C ARG A 39 23.35 -5.39 -11.84
N VAL A 40 22.29 -6.10 -11.50
CA VAL A 40 22.23 -6.97 -10.34
C VAL A 40 22.50 -8.42 -10.79
N GLY A 41 23.41 -9.11 -10.10
CA GLY A 41 23.63 -10.54 -10.34
C GLY A 41 22.42 -11.37 -9.91
N HIS A 42 22.14 -12.47 -10.62
CA HIS A 42 20.96 -13.30 -10.36
C HIS A 42 20.90 -13.83 -8.90
N SER A 43 22.03 -14.25 -8.35
CA SER A 43 22.12 -14.73 -6.96
C SER A 43 21.83 -13.63 -5.93
N PHE A 44 22.28 -12.40 -6.19
CA PHE A 44 21.99 -11.26 -5.31
C PHE A 44 20.51 -10.87 -5.38
N ASN A 45 19.92 -10.88 -6.58
CA ASN A 45 18.49 -10.62 -6.74
C ASN A 45 17.65 -11.63 -5.94
N MET A 46 17.97 -12.92 -6.05
CA MET A 46 17.28 -13.97 -5.30
C MET A 46 17.44 -13.81 -3.79
N ALA A 47 18.65 -13.50 -3.31
CA ALA A 47 18.90 -13.24 -1.90
C ALA A 47 18.06 -12.06 -1.36
N MET A 48 17.97 -10.97 -2.14
CA MET A 48 17.17 -9.81 -1.76
C MET A 48 15.67 -10.07 -1.81
N TRP A 49 15.19 -10.91 -2.73
CA TRP A 49 13.80 -11.37 -2.72
C TRP A 49 13.47 -12.18 -1.47
N VAL A 50 14.32 -13.13 -1.09
CA VAL A 50 14.17 -13.89 0.16
C VAL A 50 14.19 -12.95 1.36
N ALA A 51 15.14 -12.01 1.41
CA ALA A 51 15.22 -11.02 2.48
C ALA A 51 13.95 -10.14 2.57
N ALA A 52 13.38 -9.72 1.45
CA ALA A 52 12.15 -8.94 1.40
C ALA A 52 10.94 -9.73 1.93
N PHE A 53 10.78 -10.99 1.51
CA PHE A 53 9.68 -11.83 2.02
C PHE A 53 9.86 -12.17 3.50
N VAL A 54 11.09 -12.41 3.95
CA VAL A 54 11.40 -12.64 5.37
C VAL A 54 11.10 -11.39 6.19
N SER A 55 11.50 -10.19 5.74
CA SER A 55 11.22 -8.96 6.47
C SER A 55 9.72 -8.66 6.57
N MET A 56 8.97 -8.87 5.48
CA MET A 56 7.51 -8.75 5.47
C MET A 56 6.84 -9.81 6.35
N GLY A 57 7.35 -11.05 6.32
CA GLY A 57 6.90 -12.14 7.18
C GLY A 57 7.12 -11.84 8.66
N LEU A 58 8.29 -11.34 9.04
CA LEU A 58 8.58 -10.91 10.41
C LEU A 58 7.65 -9.78 10.87
N ALA A 59 7.34 -8.83 9.99
CA ALA A 59 6.38 -7.77 10.29
C ALA A 59 4.97 -8.31 10.56
N LEU A 60 4.52 -9.34 9.81
CA LEU A 60 3.20 -9.96 9.99
C LEU A 60 3.15 -10.92 11.17
N PHE A 61 4.04 -11.92 11.20
CA PHE A 61 4.06 -12.97 12.22
C PHE A 61 4.61 -12.49 13.56
N GLY A 62 5.32 -11.37 13.59
CA GLY A 62 5.70 -10.74 14.85
C GLY A 62 4.48 -10.44 15.71
N LEU A 63 3.30 -10.20 15.14
CA LEU A 63 2.09 -9.92 15.92
C LEU A 63 1.38 -11.16 16.47
N LYS A 64 1.80 -12.39 16.08
CA LYS A 64 1.08 -13.62 16.39
C LYS A 64 0.91 -13.84 17.90
N ASP A 65 1.97 -13.63 18.68
CA ASP A 65 1.99 -13.93 20.12
C ASP A 65 1.18 -12.88 20.90
N TRP A 66 1.06 -11.67 20.36
CA TRP A 66 0.20 -10.62 20.92
C TRP A 66 -1.28 -10.96 20.71
N ILE A 67 -1.63 -11.51 19.54
CA ILE A 67 -3.00 -11.92 19.21
C ILE A 67 -3.45 -13.12 20.04
N SER A 68 -2.54 -14.04 20.38
CA SER A 68 -2.83 -15.20 21.25
C SER A 68 -3.11 -14.86 22.72
N GLY A 69 -3.14 -13.57 23.08
CA GLY A 69 -3.47 -13.10 24.43
C GLY A 69 -2.29 -13.17 25.43
N HIS A 70 -1.09 -13.51 24.96
CA HIS A 70 0.10 -13.50 25.81
C HIS A 70 0.58 -12.06 26.02
N GLN A 71 0.74 -11.64 27.27
CA GLN A 71 1.26 -10.32 27.58
C GLN A 71 2.76 -10.26 27.26
N TRP A 72 3.10 -9.49 26.22
CA TRP A 72 4.48 -9.29 25.84
C TRP A 72 5.24 -8.49 26.89
N ASP A 73 6.48 -8.92 27.12
CA ASP A 73 7.45 -8.12 27.83
C ASP A 73 7.66 -6.74 27.14
N LEU A 74 8.09 -5.74 27.91
CA LEU A 74 8.20 -4.36 27.44
C LEU A 74 9.15 -4.23 26.24
N PHE A 75 10.25 -4.99 26.26
CA PHE A 75 11.29 -4.94 25.24
C PHE A 75 10.81 -5.40 23.84
N PRO A 76 10.30 -6.64 23.65
CA PRO A 76 9.80 -7.08 22.34
C PRO A 76 8.64 -6.22 21.84
N ARG A 77 7.80 -5.71 22.73
CA ARG A 77 6.68 -4.82 22.38
C ARG A 77 7.15 -3.47 21.84
N ALA A 78 8.14 -2.86 22.49
CA ALA A 78 8.72 -1.60 22.03
C ALA A 78 9.45 -1.78 20.69
N MET A 79 10.22 -2.86 20.55
CA MET A 79 10.93 -3.18 19.30
C MET A 79 9.98 -3.41 18.13
N TYR A 80 8.92 -4.19 18.32
CA TYR A 80 7.94 -4.41 17.26
C TYR A 80 7.19 -3.12 16.89
N SER A 81 6.81 -2.30 17.88
CA SER A 81 6.14 -1.01 17.64
C SER A 81 7.00 -0.04 16.82
N ALA A 82 8.31 -0.02 17.07
CA ALA A 82 9.26 0.80 16.33
C ALA A 82 9.55 0.22 14.93
N PHE A 83 9.98 -1.04 14.85
CA PHE A 83 10.55 -1.61 13.63
C PHE A 83 9.58 -2.40 12.76
N GLY A 84 8.43 -2.84 13.26
CA GLY A 84 7.50 -3.68 12.49
C GLY A 84 7.07 -3.03 11.17
N ARG A 85 6.74 -1.73 11.21
CA ARG A 85 6.43 -0.93 10.01
C ARG A 85 7.64 -0.73 9.10
N LEU A 86 8.84 -0.56 9.68
CA LEU A 86 10.07 -0.44 8.90
C LEU A 86 10.37 -1.72 8.12
N PHE A 87 10.29 -2.89 8.74
CA PHE A 87 10.55 -4.16 8.07
C PHE A 87 9.60 -4.43 6.89
N TRP A 88 8.33 -4.09 7.06
CA TRP A 88 7.35 -4.15 5.97
C TRP A 88 7.75 -3.25 4.81
N THR A 89 8.14 -2.01 5.11
CA THR A 89 8.42 -0.99 4.10
C THR A 89 9.75 -1.21 3.39
N VAL A 90 10.75 -1.79 4.06
CA VAL A 90 12.00 -2.23 3.44
C VAL A 90 11.74 -3.36 2.43
N GLY A 91 10.89 -4.33 2.79
CA GLY A 91 10.49 -5.40 1.86
C GLY A 91 9.76 -4.85 0.63
N LEU A 92 8.79 -3.95 0.84
CA LEU A 92 8.12 -3.24 -0.25
C LEU A 92 9.09 -2.41 -1.11
N SER A 93 10.08 -1.77 -0.50
CA SER A 93 11.08 -0.95 -1.19
C SER A 93 11.89 -1.77 -2.18
N TRP A 94 12.35 -2.96 -1.77
CA TRP A 94 13.03 -3.87 -2.69
C TRP A 94 12.12 -4.33 -3.82
N MET A 95 10.85 -4.64 -3.53
CA MET A 95 9.87 -5.04 -4.55
C MET A 95 9.70 -3.96 -5.62
N VAL A 96 9.57 -2.68 -5.22
CA VAL A 96 9.47 -1.55 -6.15
C VAL A 96 10.75 -1.42 -7.01
N ILE A 97 11.92 -1.49 -6.38
CA ILE A 97 13.22 -1.45 -7.08
C ILE A 97 13.32 -2.60 -8.10
N ALA A 98 13.01 -3.83 -7.69
CA ALA A 98 13.08 -5.00 -8.53
C ALA A 98 12.12 -4.93 -9.72
N CYS A 99 10.89 -4.45 -9.52
CA CYS A 99 9.94 -4.22 -10.61
C CYS A 99 10.43 -3.13 -11.57
N HIS A 100 10.96 -2.01 -11.06
CA HIS A 100 11.43 -0.90 -11.90
C HIS A 100 12.60 -1.30 -12.82
N TYR A 101 13.57 -2.08 -12.32
CA TYR A 101 14.72 -2.53 -13.12
C TYR A 101 14.48 -3.83 -13.90
N GLY A 102 13.27 -4.39 -13.87
CA GLY A 102 12.93 -5.62 -14.61
C GLY A 102 13.40 -6.93 -13.95
N TYR A 103 13.86 -6.88 -12.71
CA TYR A 103 14.27 -8.05 -11.91
C TYR A 103 13.10 -8.72 -11.17
N GLY A 104 11.86 -8.27 -11.41
CA GLY A 104 10.67 -8.74 -10.70
C GLY A 104 9.96 -9.97 -11.28
N GLY A 105 10.38 -10.46 -12.45
CA GLY A 105 9.84 -11.70 -13.05
C GLY A 105 8.30 -11.75 -13.04
N LEU A 106 7.73 -12.80 -12.42
CA LEU A 106 6.28 -13.01 -12.30
C LEU A 106 5.57 -11.87 -11.55
N ILE A 107 6.20 -11.34 -10.50
CA ILE A 107 5.60 -10.29 -9.66
C ILE A 107 5.45 -8.99 -10.46
N ASN A 108 6.41 -8.69 -11.34
CA ASN A 108 6.31 -7.56 -12.25
C ASN A 108 5.11 -7.72 -13.19
N THR A 109 4.91 -8.91 -13.77
CA THR A 109 3.75 -9.19 -14.64
C THR A 109 2.44 -8.95 -13.90
N VAL A 110 2.29 -9.48 -12.68
CA VAL A 110 1.08 -9.30 -11.85
C VAL A 110 0.86 -7.82 -11.52
N MET A 111 1.91 -7.10 -11.13
CA MET A 111 1.81 -5.69 -10.74
C MET A 111 1.56 -4.75 -11.94
N SER A 112 1.98 -5.15 -13.14
CA SER A 112 1.73 -4.40 -14.38
C SER A 112 0.33 -4.63 -14.98
N LEU A 113 -0.51 -5.46 -14.36
CA LEU A 113 -1.85 -5.73 -14.90
C LEU A 113 -2.71 -4.47 -14.90
N ARG A 114 -3.38 -4.21 -16.04
CA ARG A 114 -4.29 -3.07 -16.20
C ARG A 114 -5.50 -3.10 -15.27
N ILE A 115 -5.81 -4.26 -14.69
CA ILE A 115 -6.89 -4.39 -13.70
C ILE A 115 -6.61 -3.59 -12.42
N TRP A 116 -5.34 -3.35 -12.08
CA TRP A 116 -4.97 -2.56 -10.90
C TRP A 116 -5.19 -1.07 -11.07
N LEU A 117 -5.27 -0.57 -12.31
CA LEU A 117 -5.41 0.85 -12.60
C LEU A 117 -6.68 1.48 -12.01
N PRO A 118 -7.90 0.90 -12.18
CA PRO A 118 -9.10 1.45 -11.54
C PRO A 118 -9.04 1.35 -10.01
N PHE A 119 -8.50 0.26 -9.45
CA PHE A 119 -8.34 0.12 -8.00
C PHE A 119 -7.37 1.15 -7.40
N ALA A 120 -6.28 1.45 -8.11
CA ALA A 120 -5.33 2.47 -7.68
C ALA A 120 -5.97 3.86 -7.62
N ARG A 121 -6.82 4.22 -8.60
CA ARG A 121 -7.57 5.49 -8.59
C ARG A 121 -8.60 5.54 -7.47
N LEU A 122 -9.36 4.45 -7.29
CA LEU A 122 -10.37 4.34 -6.23
C LEU A 122 -9.79 4.30 -4.82
N SER A 123 -8.51 3.94 -4.65
CA SER A 123 -7.88 3.80 -3.34
C SER A 123 -7.95 5.08 -2.49
N TYR A 124 -7.89 6.26 -3.12
CA TYR A 124 -8.04 7.54 -2.42
C TYR A 124 -9.47 7.73 -1.88
N CYS A 125 -10.48 7.52 -2.73
CA CYS A 125 -11.88 7.59 -2.30
C CYS A 125 -12.20 6.52 -1.25
N ALA A 126 -11.67 5.31 -1.44
CA ALA A 126 -11.80 4.22 -0.48
C ALA A 126 -11.24 4.63 0.88
N TYR A 127 -10.04 5.21 0.94
CA TYR A 127 -9.45 5.68 2.19
C TYR A 127 -10.35 6.66 2.96
N LEU A 128 -10.97 7.63 2.27
CA LEU A 128 -11.86 8.61 2.89
C LEU A 128 -13.15 7.98 3.43
N VAL A 129 -13.79 7.11 2.64
CA VAL A 129 -15.09 6.52 2.99
C VAL A 129 -14.93 5.37 4.00
N HIS A 130 -13.77 4.70 4.01
CA HIS A 130 -13.49 3.55 4.86
C HIS A 130 -13.73 3.82 6.35
N LEU A 131 -13.22 4.95 6.86
CA LEU A 131 -13.38 5.30 8.28
C LEU A 131 -14.85 5.49 8.65
N MET A 132 -15.65 6.08 7.77
CA MET A 132 -17.10 6.26 8.01
C MET A 132 -17.81 4.91 8.07
N ILE A 133 -17.48 3.99 7.16
CA ILE A 133 -18.07 2.65 7.12
C ILE A 133 -17.71 1.84 8.36
N ILE A 134 -16.45 1.91 8.80
CA ILE A 134 -16.01 1.27 10.06
C ILE A 134 -16.88 1.77 11.21
N VAL A 135 -17.00 3.10 11.39
CA VAL A 135 -17.76 3.67 12.51
C VAL A 135 -19.22 3.25 12.48
N VAL A 136 -19.85 3.21 11.29
CA VAL A 136 -21.25 2.78 11.15
C VAL A 136 -21.41 1.29 11.49
N ILE A 137 -20.56 0.42 10.96
CA ILE A 137 -20.66 -1.03 11.19
C ILE A 137 -20.46 -1.37 12.67
N PHE A 138 -19.44 -0.80 13.31
CA PHE A 138 -19.21 -1.01 14.74
C PHE A 138 -20.24 -0.29 15.63
N GLY A 139 -20.94 0.73 15.12
CA GLY A 139 -22.00 1.43 15.84
C GLY A 139 -23.35 0.71 15.81
N ILE A 140 -23.60 -0.13 14.79
CA ILE A 140 -24.81 -0.96 14.68
C ILE A 140 -24.73 -2.16 15.63
N ASP A 141 -23.53 -2.67 15.90
CA ASP A 141 -23.33 -3.85 16.71
C ASP A 141 -23.22 -3.50 18.20
N HIS A 142 -24.22 -3.88 19.00
CA HIS A 142 -24.24 -3.63 20.45
C HIS A 142 -23.63 -4.78 21.27
N GLY A 143 -23.19 -5.86 20.61
CA GLY A 143 -22.56 -7.03 21.24
C GLY A 143 -21.07 -6.87 21.48
N VAL A 144 -20.50 -7.61 22.43
CA VAL A 144 -19.05 -7.69 22.62
C VAL A 144 -18.49 -8.56 21.48
N PRO A 145 -17.65 -8.03 20.58
CA PRO A 145 -17.15 -8.82 19.46
C PRO A 145 -16.22 -9.92 19.98
N HIS A 146 -16.64 -11.17 19.84
CA HIS A 146 -15.85 -12.34 20.19
C HIS A 146 -15.27 -12.95 18.90
N TYR A 147 -13.97 -12.78 18.69
CA TYR A 147 -13.25 -13.39 17.58
C TYR A 147 -12.32 -14.46 18.13
N SER A 148 -12.53 -15.73 17.73
CA SER A 148 -11.74 -16.86 18.24
C SER A 148 -10.40 -17.01 17.51
N GLY A 149 -10.26 -16.45 16.31
CA GLY A 149 -9.03 -16.53 15.52
C GLY A 149 -8.90 -15.48 14.41
N VAL A 150 -7.67 -15.33 13.90
CA VAL A 150 -7.32 -14.36 12.84
C VAL A 150 -8.12 -14.60 11.55
N CYS A 151 -8.34 -15.86 11.18
CA CYS A 151 -9.14 -16.21 10.01
C CYS A 151 -10.60 -15.81 10.16
N GLU A 152 -11.16 -15.96 11.37
CA GLU A 152 -12.53 -15.55 11.66
C GLU A 152 -12.67 -14.03 11.58
N LEU A 153 -11.73 -13.28 12.16
CA LEU A 153 -11.69 -11.82 12.04
C LEU A 153 -11.58 -11.36 10.57
N LEU A 154 -10.72 -12.01 9.78
CA LEU A 154 -10.53 -11.67 8.37
C LEU A 154 -11.82 -11.89 7.57
N ILE A 155 -12.44 -13.06 7.72
CA ILE A 155 -13.62 -13.44 6.93
C ILE A 155 -14.87 -12.69 7.39
N ARG A 156 -15.09 -12.57 8.72
CA ARG A 156 -16.33 -11.98 9.26
C ARG A 156 -16.30 -10.47 9.33
N THR A 157 -15.12 -9.85 9.37
CA THR A 157 -15.01 -8.40 9.60
C THR A 157 -14.21 -7.71 8.50
N CYS A 158 -12.97 -8.12 8.22
CA CYS A 158 -12.13 -7.38 7.27
C CYS A 158 -12.65 -7.42 5.83
N VAL A 159 -13.01 -8.61 5.32
CA VAL A 159 -13.48 -8.76 3.93
C VAL A 159 -14.79 -8.00 3.68
N PRO A 160 -15.85 -8.13 4.50
CA PRO A 160 -17.09 -7.39 4.31
C PRO A 160 -16.89 -5.87 4.35
N ILE A 161 -16.12 -5.37 5.32
CA ILE A 161 -15.83 -3.93 5.43
C ILE A 161 -15.08 -3.44 4.18
N ALA A 162 -14.09 -4.20 3.70
CA ALA A 162 -13.33 -3.83 2.50
C ALA A 162 -14.24 -3.79 1.25
N VAL A 163 -15.08 -4.80 1.04
CA VAL A 163 -16.01 -4.85 -0.10
C VAL A 163 -16.99 -3.67 -0.06
N LEU A 164 -17.62 -3.42 1.10
CA LEU A 164 -18.52 -2.27 1.27
C LEU A 164 -17.80 -0.95 1.05
N THR A 165 -16.53 -0.84 1.49
CA THR A 165 -15.71 0.34 1.28
C THR A 165 -15.44 0.61 -0.19
N PHE A 166 -15.00 -0.38 -0.95
CA PHE A 166 -14.75 -0.20 -2.39
C PHE A 166 -16.03 0.06 -3.17
N PHE A 167 -17.15 -0.57 -2.77
CA PHE A 167 -18.45 -0.28 -3.35
C PHE A 167 -18.85 1.18 -3.12
N ALA A 168 -18.84 1.65 -1.87
CA ALA A 168 -19.18 3.04 -1.55
C ALA A 168 -18.20 4.06 -2.15
N ALA A 169 -16.90 3.72 -2.20
CA ALA A 169 -15.88 4.54 -2.85
C ALA A 169 -16.18 4.76 -4.34
N THR A 170 -16.75 3.76 -5.02
CA THR A 170 -17.13 3.86 -6.43
C THR A 170 -18.25 4.90 -6.60
N PHE A 171 -19.27 4.88 -5.75
CA PHE A 171 -20.32 5.91 -5.75
C PHE A 171 -19.75 7.29 -5.43
N TRP A 172 -18.85 7.37 -4.45
CA TRP A 172 -18.22 8.63 -4.05
C TRP A 172 -17.36 9.23 -5.16
N SER A 173 -16.55 8.42 -5.85
CA SER A 173 -15.75 8.84 -6.99
C SER A 173 -16.64 9.32 -8.15
N CYS A 174 -17.73 8.60 -8.45
CA CYS A 174 -18.67 9.01 -9.49
C CYS A 174 -19.38 10.33 -9.18
N LEU A 175 -19.75 10.56 -7.92
CA LEU A 175 -20.53 11.74 -7.50
C LEU A 175 -19.67 12.99 -7.31
N PHE A 176 -18.41 12.85 -6.86
CA PHE A 176 -17.55 13.99 -6.55
C PHE A 176 -16.33 14.06 -7.46
N GLU A 177 -15.56 13.00 -7.61
CA GLU A 177 -14.29 13.06 -8.34
C GLU A 177 -14.50 13.37 -9.84
N LEU A 178 -15.43 12.69 -10.51
CA LEU A 178 -15.71 12.91 -11.93
C LEU A 178 -16.26 14.30 -12.28
N PRO A 179 -17.27 14.86 -11.58
CA PRO A 179 -17.76 16.20 -11.89
C PRO A 179 -16.73 17.29 -11.55
N PHE A 180 -16.00 17.16 -10.44
CA PHE A 180 -14.96 18.13 -10.09
C PHE A 180 -13.78 18.07 -11.06
N ALA A 181 -13.35 16.88 -11.51
CA ALA A 181 -12.32 16.74 -12.53
C ALA A 181 -12.75 17.39 -13.87
N LYS A 182 -14.01 17.21 -14.28
CA LYS A 182 -14.55 17.86 -15.48
C LYS A 182 -14.67 19.38 -15.31
N LEU A 183 -15.01 19.86 -14.12
CA LEU A 183 -15.09 21.29 -13.81
C LEU A 183 -13.70 21.94 -13.83
N GLU A 184 -12.71 21.29 -13.20
CA GLU A 184 -11.31 21.71 -13.22
C GLU A 184 -10.78 21.75 -14.66
N MET A 185 -11.04 20.71 -15.45
CA MET A 185 -10.66 20.72 -16.86
C MET A 185 -11.31 21.88 -17.61
N LYS A 186 -12.60 22.17 -17.41
CA LYS A 186 -13.24 23.31 -18.09
C LYS A 186 -12.71 24.67 -17.63
N LEU A 187 -12.40 24.81 -16.34
CA LEU A 187 -11.91 26.06 -15.75
C LEU A 187 -10.43 26.31 -16.07
N LEU A 188 -9.60 25.26 -16.15
CA LEU A 188 -8.18 25.33 -16.47
C LEU A 188 -7.85 25.12 -17.96
N ALA A 189 -8.72 24.48 -18.76
CA ALA A 189 -8.58 24.36 -20.21
C ALA A 189 -8.77 25.70 -20.94
N GLY A 190 -9.32 26.72 -20.27
CA GLY A 190 -9.17 28.11 -20.72
C GLY A 190 -7.71 28.58 -20.76
N LYS A 191 -6.75 27.84 -20.18
CA LYS A 191 -5.34 28.25 -20.05
C LYS A 191 -4.28 27.18 -20.39
N ARG A 192 -4.65 25.92 -20.67
CA ARG A 192 -3.69 24.89 -21.13
C ARG A 192 -4.25 24.05 -22.28
N ARG A 193 -3.76 24.29 -23.50
CA ARG A 193 -3.67 23.25 -24.54
C ARG A 193 -2.76 22.16 -23.97
N ILE A 194 -3.34 21.06 -23.51
CA ILE A 194 -2.58 19.85 -23.22
C ILE A 194 -2.05 19.34 -24.56
N LYS A 195 -0.73 19.35 -24.72
CA LYS A 195 -0.05 18.70 -25.85
C LYS A 195 -0.45 17.24 -25.79
N HIS A 196 -1.21 16.77 -26.78
CA HIS A 196 -1.55 15.36 -26.91
C HIS A 196 -0.21 14.60 -27.02
N GLU A 197 0.15 13.86 -25.98
CA GLU A 197 1.23 12.89 -26.06
C GLU A 197 0.77 11.83 -27.05
N GLU A 198 1.43 11.79 -28.22
CA GLU A 198 1.17 10.79 -29.25
C GLU A 198 1.23 9.38 -28.62
N PRO A 199 0.34 8.46 -29.04
CA PRO A 199 0.38 7.09 -28.54
C PRO A 199 1.76 6.50 -28.85
N ILE A 200 2.44 6.00 -27.81
CA ILE A 200 3.72 5.31 -27.90
C ILE A 200 3.60 4.22 -28.97
N ASP A 201 4.32 4.39 -30.08
CA ASP A 201 4.34 3.45 -31.19
C ASP A 201 4.88 2.10 -30.72
N ALA A 202 4.00 1.11 -30.65
CA ALA A 202 4.33 -0.24 -30.23
C ALA A 202 5.42 -0.87 -31.11
N ASN A 203 5.56 -0.43 -32.36
CA ASN A 203 6.58 -0.94 -33.28
C ASN A 203 7.98 -0.42 -32.92
N ALA A 204 8.11 0.81 -32.45
CA ALA A 204 9.39 1.38 -32.00
C ALA A 204 9.93 0.66 -30.75
N VAL A 205 9.02 0.23 -29.85
CA VAL A 205 9.40 -0.58 -28.67
C VAL A 205 9.86 -1.98 -29.09
N ILE A 206 9.22 -2.58 -30.10
CA ILE A 206 9.59 -3.90 -30.61
C ILE A 206 10.96 -3.86 -31.32
N GLU A 207 11.27 -2.81 -32.08
CA GLU A 207 12.59 -2.64 -32.69
C GLU A 207 13.71 -2.42 -31.65
N ALA A 208 13.43 -1.65 -30.59
CA ALA A 208 14.39 -1.42 -29.51
C ALA A 208 14.70 -2.71 -28.71
N VAL A 209 13.79 -3.67 -28.69
CA VAL A 209 14.00 -5.00 -28.09
C VAL A 209 14.82 -5.91 -29.02
N LYS A 210 14.57 -5.84 -30.35
CA LYS A 210 15.32 -6.64 -31.33
C LYS A 210 16.79 -6.23 -31.48
N THR A 211 17.11 -4.95 -31.26
CA THR A 211 18.49 -4.43 -31.38
C THR A 211 19.38 -4.70 -30.16
N LYS A 212 18.81 -5.25 -29.08
CA LYS A 212 19.55 -5.61 -27.85
C LYS A 212 19.79 -7.12 -27.68
N ILE A 213 19.42 -7.92 -28.68
CA ILE A 213 19.78 -9.35 -28.80
C ILE A 213 20.91 -9.45 -29.81
#